data_AF-R3IEK7-F1
#
_entry.id   AF-R3IEK7-F1
#
_cell.length_a   1.000
_cell.length_b   1.000
_cell.length_c   1.000
_cell.angle_alpha   90.00
_cell.angle_beta   90.00
_cell.angle_gamma   90.00
#
_symmetry.space_group_name_H-M   'P 1'
#
loop_
_entity.id
_entity.type
_entity.pdbx_description
1 polymer ?
#
loop_
_entity_poly.entity_id
_entity_poly.type
_entity_poly.pdbx_seq_one_letter_code
_entity_poly.pdbx_strand_id
1 'polypeptide(L)'
;MKTIYKVLYPVGFEAQEVNNTYSVVLPFVDEQPLEGLANEQSQFFNFEESKWEEAVTQDYSKKLSLLENLSASLQVDNSALKQANEELAAKAELLAQINSKTMLTSLQNTKEIDAIKEQIGGAE
;
A
#
# COMPACT_ATOMS: atom_id res chain seq x y z
N MET A 1 7.66 -10.96 -54.03
CA MET A 1 6.66 -11.27 -52.99
C MET A 1 6.96 -10.41 -51.80
N LYS A 2 5.94 -9.92 -51.09
CA LYS A 2 6.07 -9.23 -49.81
C LYS A 2 5.25 -9.97 -48.76
N THR A 3 5.67 -9.88 -47.50
CA THR A 3 4.93 -10.42 -46.36
C THR A 3 4.02 -9.34 -45.80
N ILE A 4 2.78 -9.70 -45.50
CA ILE A 4 1.82 -8.86 -44.78
C ILE A 4 1.37 -9.60 -43.52
N TYR A 5 0.93 -8.86 -42.53
CA TYR A 5 0.54 -9.39 -41.22
C TYR A 5 -0.90 -9.04 -40.94
N LYS A 6 -1.75 -10.05 -40.77
CA LYS A 6 -3.12 -9.86 -40.30
C LYS A 6 -3.09 -9.61 -38.81
N VAL A 7 -3.57 -8.46 -38.38
CA VAL A 7 -3.69 -8.12 -36.96
C VAL A 7 -4.79 -8.98 -36.32
N LEU A 8 -4.43 -9.76 -35.30
CA LEU A 8 -5.39 -10.50 -34.48
C LEU A 8 -5.76 -9.65 -33.27
N TYR A 9 -7.06 -9.46 -33.05
CA TYR A 9 -7.54 -8.71 -31.89
C TYR A 9 -7.85 -9.66 -30.72
N PRO A 10 -7.40 -9.36 -29.48
CA PRO A 10 -6.65 -8.17 -29.07
C PRO A 10 -5.13 -8.27 -29.23
N VAL A 11 -4.58 -9.47 -29.43
CA VAL A 11 -3.15 -9.77 -29.42
C VAL A 11 -2.84 -10.84 -30.48
N GLY A 12 -1.71 -10.69 -31.17
CA GLY A 12 -1.17 -11.65 -32.12
C GLY A 12 -1.25 -11.21 -33.58
N PHE A 13 -0.69 -12.03 -34.45
CA PHE A 13 -0.67 -11.81 -35.89
C PHE A 13 -0.61 -13.12 -36.68
N GLU A 14 -1.08 -13.07 -37.93
CA GLU A 14 -0.93 -14.15 -38.91
C GLU A 14 -0.18 -13.61 -40.14
N ALA A 15 0.96 -14.22 -40.48
CA ALA A 15 1.78 -13.80 -41.61
C ALA A 15 1.29 -14.43 -42.92
N GLN A 16 1.24 -13.63 -43.99
CA GLN A 16 0.82 -14.07 -45.31
C GLN A 16 1.75 -13.50 -46.39
N GLU A 17 2.17 -14.34 -47.35
CA GLU A 17 2.90 -13.90 -48.52
C GLU A 17 1.94 -13.46 -49.63
N VAL A 18 2.19 -12.28 -50.18
CA VAL A 18 1.41 -11.70 -51.27
C VAL A 18 2.31 -11.13 -52.36
N ASN A 19 1.73 -10.83 -53.52
CA ASN A 19 2.44 -10.11 -54.58
C ASN A 19 2.84 -8.71 -54.11
N ASN A 20 3.97 -8.19 -54.60
CA ASN A 20 4.44 -6.83 -54.32
C ASN A 20 3.39 -5.76 -54.69
N THR A 21 2.55 -6.03 -55.68
CA THR A 21 1.48 -5.10 -56.13
C THR A 21 0.19 -5.21 -55.30
N TYR A 22 0.15 -6.05 -54.27
CA TYR A 22 -1.03 -6.21 -53.42
C TYR A 22 -1.26 -4.95 -52.57
N SER A 23 -2.46 -4.38 -52.64
CA SER A 23 -2.89 -3.26 -51.80
C SER A 23 -3.21 -3.76 -50.39
N VAL A 24 -2.46 -3.27 -49.39
CA VAL A 24 -2.66 -3.61 -47.98
C VAL A 24 -3.88 -2.85 -47.46
N VAL A 25 -4.83 -3.57 -46.89
CA VAL A 25 -6.05 -3.02 -46.29
C VAL A 25 -6.31 -3.70 -44.95
N LEU A 26 -6.96 -3.00 -44.02
CA LEU A 26 -7.35 -3.58 -42.74
C LEU A 26 -8.15 -4.88 -42.93
N PRO A 27 -7.87 -5.94 -42.14
CA PRO A 27 -7.04 -5.96 -40.94
C PRO A 27 -5.55 -6.30 -41.18
N PHE A 28 -5.03 -6.13 -42.40
CA PHE A 28 -3.62 -6.39 -42.71
C PHE A 28 -2.75 -5.14 -42.60
N VAL A 29 -1.50 -5.33 -42.20
CA VAL A 29 -0.45 -4.33 -42.05
C VAL A 29 0.84 -4.84 -42.70
N ASP A 30 1.73 -3.98 -43.17
CA ASP A 30 3.02 -4.35 -43.78
C ASP A 30 4.22 -4.13 -42.84
N GLU A 31 3.99 -3.49 -41.69
CA GLU A 31 4.97 -3.32 -40.64
C GLU A 31 5.28 -4.67 -39.97
N GLN A 32 6.57 -4.95 -39.82
CA GLN A 32 7.07 -6.20 -39.26
C GLN A 32 6.81 -6.30 -37.75
N PRO A 33 6.27 -7.42 -37.25
CA PRO A 33 6.14 -7.72 -35.83
C PRO A 33 7.47 -7.63 -35.07
N LEU A 34 7.39 -7.36 -33.76
CA LEU A 34 8.54 -7.39 -32.86
C LEU A 34 9.16 -8.79 -32.82
N GLU A 35 10.50 -8.86 -32.90
CA GLU A 35 11.28 -10.08 -32.81
C GLU A 35 11.93 -10.23 -31.42
N GLY A 36 12.26 -11.47 -31.02
CA GLY A 36 12.97 -11.74 -29.77
C GLY A 36 12.09 -11.76 -28.51
N LEU A 37 10.77 -11.72 -28.67
CA LEU A 37 9.82 -11.93 -27.58
C LEU A 37 9.83 -13.40 -27.11
N ALA A 38 9.59 -13.64 -25.82
CA ALA A 38 9.45 -15.00 -25.28
C ALA A 38 8.28 -15.77 -25.91
N ASN A 39 7.24 -15.03 -26.34
CA ASN A 39 6.17 -15.51 -27.21
C ASN A 39 5.99 -14.46 -28.31
N GLU A 40 6.28 -14.82 -29.55
CA GLU A 40 6.15 -13.93 -30.72
C GLU A 40 4.73 -13.40 -30.89
N GLN A 41 3.71 -14.11 -30.41
CA GLN A 41 2.32 -13.68 -30.49
C GLN A 41 1.94 -12.68 -29.39
N SER A 42 2.79 -12.47 -28.36
CA SER A 42 2.53 -11.50 -27.28
C SER A 42 2.79 -10.06 -27.73
N GLN A 43 2.07 -9.60 -28.76
CA GLN A 43 2.12 -8.25 -29.27
C GLN A 43 0.79 -7.84 -29.90
N PHE A 44 0.51 -6.54 -29.94
CA PHE A 44 -0.65 -5.98 -30.62
C PHE A 44 -0.20 -4.85 -31.55
N PHE A 45 -1.01 -4.54 -32.56
CA PHE A 45 -0.72 -3.45 -33.47
C PHE A 45 -1.37 -2.16 -32.98
N ASN A 46 -0.55 -1.14 -32.68
CA ASN A 46 -1.01 0.21 -32.38
C ASN A 46 -1.29 0.94 -33.69
N PHE A 47 -2.57 1.11 -34.03
CA PHE A 47 -3.01 1.78 -35.25
C PHE A 47 -2.78 3.30 -35.25
N GLU A 48 -2.62 3.92 -34.08
CA GLU A 48 -2.32 5.36 -33.98
C GLU A 48 -0.85 5.64 -34.27
N GLU A 49 0.04 4.73 -33.85
CA GLU A 49 1.49 4.85 -34.03
C GLU A 49 2.04 4.01 -35.19
N SER A 50 1.18 3.26 -35.91
CA SER A 50 1.52 2.36 -37.00
C SER A 50 2.70 1.42 -36.66
N LYS A 51 2.64 0.78 -35.50
CA LYS A 51 3.72 -0.10 -35.02
C LYS A 51 3.21 -1.24 -34.16
N TRP A 52 4.03 -2.29 -34.05
CA TRP A 52 3.80 -3.38 -33.10
C TRP A 52 4.32 -3.03 -31.71
N GLU A 53 3.54 -3.36 -30.70
CA GLU A 53 3.86 -3.19 -29.28
C GLU A 53 3.73 -4.51 -28.54
N GLU A 54 4.68 -4.79 -27.63
CA GLU A 54 4.64 -5.99 -26.80
C GLU A 54 3.40 -5.97 -25.90
N ALA A 55 2.62 -7.06 -25.96
CA ALA A 55 1.47 -7.25 -25.11
C ALA A 55 1.96 -7.64 -23.71
N VAL A 56 2.19 -6.63 -22.87
CA VAL A 56 2.58 -6.84 -21.48
C VAL A 56 1.33 -7.16 -20.65
N THR A 57 0.94 -8.44 -20.61
CA THR A 57 0.04 -8.95 -19.57
C THR A 57 0.86 -9.27 -18.32
N GLN A 58 1.28 -8.23 -17.59
CA GLN A 58 1.82 -8.45 -16.24
C GLN A 58 0.68 -9.03 -15.38
N ASP A 59 0.83 -10.26 -14.90
CA ASP A 59 -0.05 -10.84 -13.87
C ASP A 59 0.16 -10.07 -12.57
N TYR A 60 -0.54 -8.94 -12.43
CA TYR A 60 -0.52 -8.11 -11.24
C TYR A 60 -1.31 -8.73 -10.09
N SER A 61 -2.02 -9.84 -10.29
CA SER A 61 -2.87 -10.46 -9.27
C SER A 61 -2.06 -10.78 -8.02
N LYS A 62 -0.84 -11.31 -8.17
CA LYS A 62 0.05 -11.60 -7.03
C LYS A 62 0.49 -10.34 -6.29
N LYS A 63 0.83 -9.27 -7.02
CA LYS A 63 1.24 -7.98 -6.44
C LYS A 63 0.06 -7.31 -5.74
N LEU A 64 -1.13 -7.38 -6.32
CA LEU A 64 -2.38 -6.87 -5.75
C LEU A 64 -2.72 -7.62 -4.47
N SER A 65 -2.74 -8.96 -4.49
CA SER A 65 -2.98 -9.77 -3.29
C SER A 65 -1.95 -9.52 -2.20
N LEU A 66 -0.67 -9.29 -2.54
CA LEU A 66 0.34 -8.92 -1.54
C LEU A 66 0.04 -7.55 -0.91
N LEU A 67 -0.36 -6.56 -1.71
CA LEU A 67 -0.72 -5.23 -1.22
C LEU A 67 -1.98 -5.27 -0.34
N GLU A 68 -2.99 -6.05 -0.71
CA GLU A 68 -4.20 -6.25 0.08
C GLU A 68 -3.90 -6.88 1.44
N ASN A 69 -3.08 -7.93 1.46
CA ASN A 69 -2.65 -8.58 2.71
C ASN A 69 -1.83 -7.64 3.60
N LEU A 70 -0.88 -6.89 3.01
CA LEU A 70 -0.09 -5.93 3.76
C LEU A 70 -0.96 -4.81 4.34
N SER A 71 -1.91 -4.30 3.55
CA SER A 71 -2.86 -3.28 3.99
C SER A 71 -3.74 -3.78 5.14
N ALA A 72 -4.24 -5.02 5.06
CA ALA A 72 -5.04 -5.62 6.11
C ALA A 72 -4.23 -5.78 7.42
N SER A 73 -2.99 -6.27 7.32
CA SER A 73 -2.09 -6.40 8.48
C SER A 73 -1.80 -5.05 9.13
N LEU A 74 -1.45 -4.04 8.33
CA LEU A 74 -1.18 -2.69 8.83
C LEU A 74 -2.40 -2.05 9.50
N GLN A 75 -3.61 -2.37 9.04
CA GLN A 75 -4.83 -1.85 9.65
C GLN A 75 -5.09 -2.49 11.03
N VAL A 76 -4.81 -3.78 11.18
CA VAL A 76 -4.88 -4.49 12.46
C VAL A 76 -3.84 -3.93 13.44
N ASP A 77 -2.59 -3.82 13.02
CA ASP A 77 -1.50 -3.30 13.85
C ASP A 77 -1.75 -1.86 14.29
N ASN A 78 -2.22 -1.00 13.39
CA ASN A 78 -2.57 0.38 13.72
C ASN A 78 -3.73 0.47 14.72
N SER A 79 -4.70 -0.43 14.63
CA SER A 79 -5.83 -0.46 15.57
C SER A 79 -5.38 -0.89 16.97
N ALA A 80 -4.51 -1.91 17.05
CA ALA A 80 -3.91 -2.34 18.31
C ALA A 80 -3.04 -1.23 18.94
N LEU A 81 -2.24 -0.52 18.14
CA LEU A 81 -1.42 0.59 18.62
C LEU A 81 -2.27 1.75 19.16
N LYS A 82 -3.38 2.09 18.50
CA LYS A 82 -4.31 3.12 18.99
C LYS A 82 -4.90 2.75 20.35
N GLN A 83 -5.38 1.50 20.50
CA GLN A 83 -5.93 1.01 21.77
C GLN A 83 -4.86 1.06 22.88
N ALA A 84 -3.65 0.57 22.60
CA ALA A 84 -2.56 0.62 23.57
C ALA A 84 -2.21 2.07 24.00
N ASN A 85 -2.27 3.02 23.07
CA ASN A 85 -2.04 4.43 23.36
C ASN A 85 -3.14 5.03 24.23
N GLU A 86 -4.42 4.71 23.95
CA GLU A 86 -5.55 5.14 24.77
C GLU A 86 -5.45 4.58 26.20
N GLU A 87 -5.08 3.31 26.36
CA GLU A 87 -4.83 2.71 27.66
C GLU A 87 -3.67 3.37 28.42
N LEU A 88 -2.57 3.67 27.73
CA LEU A 88 -1.43 4.36 28.31
C LEU A 88 -1.79 5.78 28.76
N ALA A 89 -2.58 6.51 27.95
CA ALA A 89 -3.07 7.83 28.31
C ALA A 89 -3.97 7.78 29.56
N ALA A 90 -4.88 6.82 29.64
CA ALA A 90 -5.73 6.62 30.82
C ALA A 90 -4.90 6.29 32.07
N LYS A 91 -3.86 5.43 31.94
CA LYS A 91 -2.96 5.12 33.06
C LYS A 91 -2.14 6.33 33.51
N ALA A 92 -1.65 7.14 32.58
CA ALA A 92 -0.91 8.35 32.88
C ALA A 92 -1.78 9.36 33.65
N GLU A 93 -3.03 9.53 33.24
CA GLU A 93 -4.01 10.38 33.93
C GLU A 93 -4.32 9.87 35.35
N LEU A 94 -4.56 8.57 35.51
CA LEU A 94 -4.77 7.95 36.83
C LEU A 94 -3.56 8.15 37.75
N LEU A 95 -2.34 8.00 37.23
CA LEU A 95 -1.12 8.25 38.00
C LEU A 95 -0.99 9.72 38.42
N ALA A 96 -1.31 10.66 37.53
CA ALA A 96 -1.32 12.09 37.86
C ALA A 96 -2.33 12.42 38.98
N GLN A 97 -3.52 11.82 38.94
CA GLN A 97 -4.54 11.97 39.98
C GLN A 97 -4.09 11.36 41.31
N ILE A 98 -3.52 10.15 41.30
CA ILE A 98 -2.98 9.50 42.51
C ILE A 98 -1.87 10.36 43.11
N ASN A 99 -0.92 10.84 42.30
CA ASN A 99 0.16 11.69 42.77
C ASN A 99 -0.37 12.97 43.42
N SER A 100 -1.35 13.63 42.79
CA SER A 100 -1.99 14.83 43.33
C SER A 100 -2.69 14.54 44.67
N LYS A 101 -3.42 13.43 44.77
CA LYS A 101 -4.09 13.02 46.01
C LYS A 101 -3.10 12.70 47.13
N THR A 102 -2.05 11.96 46.82
CA THR A 102 -0.98 11.63 47.78
C THR A 102 -0.28 12.89 48.28
N MET A 103 0.01 13.86 47.41
CA MET A 103 0.59 15.14 47.81
C MET A 103 -0.34 15.92 48.75
N LEU A 104 -1.65 15.98 48.45
CA LEU A 104 -2.63 16.62 49.31
C LEU A 104 -2.73 15.93 50.69
N THR A 105 -2.82 14.61 50.73
CA THR A 105 -2.85 13.85 51.99
C THR A 105 -1.56 14.01 52.78
N SER A 106 -0.40 14.03 52.10
CA SER A 106 0.88 14.30 52.77
C SER A 106 0.88 15.68 53.43
N LEU A 107 0.39 16.72 52.74
CA LEU A 107 0.30 18.08 53.30
C LEU A 107 -0.67 18.16 54.48
N GLN A 108 -1.79 17.43 54.41
CA GLN A 108 -2.74 17.34 55.53
C GLN A 108 -2.10 16.66 56.74
N ASN A 109 -1.45 15.50 56.54
CA ASN A 109 -0.76 14.77 57.59
C ASN A 109 0.35 15.63 58.23
N THR A 110 1.13 16.39 57.44
CA THR A 110 2.14 17.31 57.99
C THR A 110 1.51 18.35 58.91
N LYS A 111 0.40 18.99 58.49
CA LYS A 111 -0.31 19.97 59.32
C LYS A 111 -0.88 19.36 60.60
N GLU A 112 -1.45 18.16 60.52
CA GLU A 112 -1.97 17.44 61.69
C GLU A 112 -0.85 17.10 62.67
N ILE A 113 0.30 16.64 62.17
CA ILE A 113 1.49 16.37 63.00
C ILE A 113 1.96 17.64 63.71
N ASP A 114 2.03 18.77 63.01
CA ASP A 114 2.46 20.03 63.61
C ASP A 114 1.47 20.51 64.69
N ALA A 115 0.17 20.39 64.44
CA ALA A 115 -0.86 20.71 65.43
C ALA A 115 -0.80 19.82 66.67
N ILE A 116 -0.53 18.51 66.50
CA ILE A 116 -0.36 17.58 67.62
C ILE A 116 0.88 17.94 68.43
N LYS A 117 2.01 18.25 67.78
CA LYS A 117 3.25 18.68 68.46
C LYS A 117 3.02 19.91 69.34
N GLU A 118 2.26 20.88 68.85
CA GLU A 118 1.90 22.08 69.61
C GLU A 118 1.05 21.74 70.85
N GLN A 119 0.07 20.84 70.71
CA GLN A 119 -0.82 20.43 71.80
C GLN A 119 -0.13 19.64 72.93
N ILE A 120 0.85 18.79 72.60
CA ILE A 120 1.56 17.97 73.58
C ILE A 120 2.76 18.69 74.22
N GLY A 121 2.92 19.99 73.96
CA GLY A 121 4.03 20.79 74.48
C GLY A 121 5.39 20.37 73.90
N GLY A 122 5.42 19.92 72.64
CA GLY A 122 6.61 19.42 71.95
C GLY A 122 7.77 20.41 72.06
N ALA A 123 8.85 19.93 72.69
CA ALA A 123 10.07 20.67 73.00
C ALA A 123 10.69 21.37 71.77
N GLU A 124 11.18 22.59 71.98
CA GLU A 124 12.20 23.24 71.14
C GLU A 124 13.44 22.34 70.95
#